data_AF-A0A3D1RSN0-F1
#
_entry.id   AF-A0A3D1RSN0-F1
#
_cell.length_a   1.000
_cell.length_b   1.000
_cell.length_c   1.000
_cell.angle_alpha   90.00
_cell.angle_beta   90.00
_cell.angle_gamma   90.00
#
_symmetry.space_group_name_H-M   'P 1'
#
loop_
_entity.id
_entity.type
_entity.pdbx_description
1 polymer ?
#
loop_
_entity_poly.entity_id
_entity_poly.type
_entity_poly.pdbx_seq_one_letter_code
_entity_poly.pdbx_strand_id
1 'polypeptide(L)' 'MSRTIAIGLSLLTFTSTHAAEGTVTFEVLTPEAALQAARAALENCRASGYQVAVAVVDRFGGVQVVLRDQL' A
#
# COMPACT_ATOMS: atom_id res chain seq x y z
N MET A 1 41.42 8.81 -60.88
CA MET A 1 41.38 10.16 -60.28
C MET A 1 40.21 10.19 -59.30
N SER A 2 40.52 10.44 -58.02
CA SER A 2 39.65 10.67 -56.85
C SER A 2 38.49 9.74 -56.51
N ARG A 3 38.79 8.85 -55.56
CA ARG A 3 37.88 8.15 -54.64
C ARG A 3 37.48 9.13 -53.54
N THR A 4 36.19 9.39 -53.33
CA THR A 4 35.70 10.07 -52.11
C THR A 4 34.71 9.14 -51.41
N ILE A 5 35.23 8.48 -50.37
CA ILE A 5 34.49 7.64 -49.43
C ILE A 5 33.70 8.59 -48.51
N ALA A 6 32.38 8.57 -48.57
CA ALA A 6 31.53 9.28 -47.62
C ALA A 6 31.52 8.50 -46.29
N ILE A 7 32.28 9.00 -45.31
CA ILE A 7 32.33 8.46 -43.95
C ILE A 7 31.05 8.90 -43.24
N GLY A 8 30.18 7.93 -42.92
CA GLY A 8 28.97 8.14 -42.16
C GLY A 8 29.25 8.53 -40.71
N LEU A 9 28.75 9.69 -40.29
CA LEU A 9 28.78 10.13 -38.89
C LEU A 9 27.47 9.70 -38.23
N SER A 10 27.43 8.48 -37.69
CA SER A 10 26.31 8.00 -36.90
C SER A 10 26.41 8.58 -35.48
N LEU A 11 25.52 9.51 -35.15
CA LEU A 11 25.45 10.18 -33.86
C LEU A 11 24.86 9.22 -32.80
N LEU A 12 25.69 8.64 -31.92
CA LEU A 12 25.19 7.89 -30.75
C LEU A 12 24.71 8.88 -29.68
N THR A 13 23.39 9.07 -29.58
CA THR A 13 22.77 9.76 -28.45
C THR A 13 22.71 8.82 -27.26
N PHE A 14 23.56 9.06 -26.24
CA PHE A 14 23.42 8.42 -24.94
C PHE A 14 22.28 9.09 -24.17
N THR A 15 21.12 8.45 -24.10
CA THR A 15 20.02 8.89 -23.24
C THR A 15 20.14 8.20 -21.88
N SER A 16 20.46 8.95 -20.84
CA SER A 16 20.35 8.48 -19.46
C SER A 16 18.87 8.55 -19.05
N THR A 17 18.22 7.40 -18.89
CA THR A 17 16.89 7.33 -18.28
C THR A 17 17.02 7.48 -16.76
N HIS A 18 16.57 8.61 -16.22
CA HIS A 18 16.42 8.78 -14.77
C HIS A 18 14.98 8.39 -14.42
N ALA A 19 14.82 7.30 -13.65
CA ALA A 19 13.54 7.00 -13.05
C ALA A 19 13.20 8.10 -12.03
N ALA A 20 12.01 8.68 -12.12
CA ALA A 20 11.54 9.63 -11.13
C ALA A 20 11.26 8.87 -9.82
N GLU A 21 12.14 9.04 -8.83
CA GLU A 21 11.86 8.57 -7.47
C GLU A 21 10.88 9.54 -6.81
N GLY A 22 9.65 9.08 -6.59
CA GLY A 22 8.61 9.83 -5.90
C GLY A 22 8.06 9.01 -4.74
N THR A 23 8.00 9.61 -3.55
CA THR A 23 7.25 9.06 -2.43
C THR A 23 5.79 9.51 -2.51
N VAL A 24 4.88 8.60 -2.18
CA VAL A 24 3.44 8.88 -2.08
C VAL A 24 3.03 8.72 -0.63
N THR A 25 2.31 9.72 -0.12
CA THR A 25 1.76 9.68 1.23
C THR A 25 0.39 9.01 1.20
N PHE A 26 0.15 8.13 2.18
CA PHE A 26 -1.15 7.52 2.40
C PHE A 26 -1.67 7.88 3.78
N GLU A 27 -2.97 8.10 3.87
CA GLU A 27 -3.65 8.10 5.16
C GLU A 27 -3.82 6.65 5.62
N VAL A 28 -3.45 6.39 6.87
CA VAL A 28 -3.46 5.04 7.47
C VAL A 28 -4.30 5.08 8.73
N LEU A 29 -5.11 4.03 8.91
CA LEU A 29 -5.90 3.83 10.12
C LEU A 29 -4.97 3.80 11.34
N THR A 30 -5.30 4.61 12.36
CA THR A 30 -4.54 4.60 13.61
C THR A 30 -4.89 3.37 14.47
N PRO A 31 -3.96 2.86 15.27
CA PRO A 31 -4.23 1.74 16.18
C PRO A 31 -5.38 2.04 17.15
N GLU A 32 -5.50 3.28 17.63
CA GLU A 32 -6.56 3.70 18.56
C GLU A 32 -7.93 3.66 17.88
N ALA A 33 -8.03 4.14 16.63
CA ALA A 33 -9.26 4.08 15.85
C ALA A 33 -9.64 2.63 15.51
N ALA A 34 -8.67 1.79 15.15
CA ALA A 34 -8.88 0.37 14.91
C ALA A 34 -9.41 -0.35 16.16
N LEU A 35 -8.86 -0.05 17.34
CA LEU A 35 -9.30 -0.63 18.61
C LEU A 35 -10.72 -0.16 18.98
N GLN A 36 -11.02 1.13 18.79
CA GLN A 36 -12.36 1.66 19.02
C GLN A 36 -13.39 0.97 18.12
N ALA A 37 -13.09 0.82 16.83
CA ALA A 37 -13.95 0.13 15.88
C ALA A 37 -14.17 -1.35 16.27
N ALA A 38 -13.09 -2.05 16.64
CA ALA A 38 -13.18 -3.45 17.04
C ALA A 38 -14.05 -3.65 18.29
N ARG A 39 -13.92 -2.78 19.29
CA ARG A 39 -14.71 -2.83 20.53
C ARG A 39 -16.18 -2.53 20.26
N ALA A 40 -16.48 -1.47 19.51
CA ALA A 40 -17.85 -1.11 19.16
C ALA A 40 -18.57 -2.23 18.40
N ALA A 41 -17.87 -2.86 17.44
CA ALA A 41 -18.40 -4.01 16.72
C ALA A 41 -18.68 -5.20 17.64
N LEU A 42 -17.74 -5.52 18.54
CA LEU A 42 -17.87 -6.62 19.48
C LEU A 42 -19.05 -6.39 20.45
N GLU A 43 -19.16 -5.18 21.01
CA GLU A 43 -20.25 -4.79 21.91
C GLU A 43 -21.62 -4.88 21.22
N ASN A 44 -21.71 -4.42 19.96
CA ASN A 44 -22.95 -4.51 19.19
C ASN A 44 -23.35 -5.97 18.91
N CYS A 45 -22.38 -6.84 18.57
CA CYS A 45 -22.63 -8.26 18.38
C CYS A 45 -23.09 -8.94 19.68
N ARG A 46 -22.46 -8.61 20.82
CA ARG A 46 -22.88 -9.11 22.14
C ARG A 46 -24.29 -8.66 22.50
N ALA A 47 -24.62 -7.39 22.30
CA ALA A 47 -25.96 -6.85 22.55
C ALA A 47 -27.03 -7.53 21.67
N SER A 48 -26.62 -8.05 20.52
CA SER A 48 -27.46 -8.81 19.60
C SER A 48 -27.50 -10.32 19.91
N GLY A 49 -26.83 -10.78 20.98
CA GLY A 49 -26.82 -12.19 21.40
C GLY A 49 -25.87 -13.09 20.61
N TYR A 50 -24.92 -12.52 19.86
CA TYR A 50 -23.95 -13.29 19.08
C TYR A 50 -22.59 -13.33 19.78
N GLN A 51 -21.93 -14.48 19.66
CA GLN A 51 -20.53 -14.64 20.01
C GLN A 51 -19.66 -14.61 18.75
N VAL A 52 -18.73 -13.64 18.69
CA VAL A 52 -17.94 -13.37 17.49
C VAL A 52 -16.46 -13.13 17.81
N ALA A 53 -15.63 -13.26 16.78
CA ALA A 53 -14.29 -12.67 16.76
C ALA A 53 -14.29 -11.50 15.78
N VAL A 54 -13.65 -10.40 16.15
CA VAL A 54 -13.54 -9.20 15.32
C VAL A 54 -12.08 -8.99 14.96
N ALA A 55 -11.78 -8.87 13.66
CA ALA A 55 -10.47 -8.51 13.15
C ALA A 55 -10.58 -7.21 12.34
N VAL A 56 -9.71 -6.24 12.62
CA VAL A 56 -9.60 -5.00 11.86
C VAL A 56 -8.30 -5.02 11.05
N VAL A 57 -8.44 -4.81 9.75
CA VAL A 57 -7.35 -4.88 8.77
C VAL A 57 -7.23 -3.52 8.08
N ASP A 58 -6.01 -3.05 7.90
CA ASP A 58 -5.74 -1.80 7.21
C ASP A 58 -5.68 -1.95 5.69
N ARG A 59 -5.49 -0.81 5.01
CA ARG A 59 -5.47 -0.73 3.55
C ARG A 59 -4.39 -1.60 2.89
N PHE A 60 -3.31 -1.90 3.60
CA PHE A 60 -2.20 -2.70 3.10
C PHE A 60 -2.37 -4.20 3.42
N GLY A 61 -3.51 -4.58 3.99
CA GLY A 61 -3.79 -5.95 4.39
C GLY A 61 -3.20 -6.33 5.75
N GLY A 62 -2.66 -5.35 6.50
CA GLY A 62 -2.11 -5.57 7.83
C GLY A 62 -3.21 -5.73 8.87
N VAL A 63 -3.17 -6.82 9.65
CA VAL A 63 -4.08 -6.99 10.80
C VAL A 63 -3.60 -6.07 11.94
N GLN A 64 -4.42 -5.11 12.34
CA GLN A 64 -4.08 -4.19 13.43
C GLN A 64 -4.65 -4.62 14.79
N VAL A 65 -5.86 -5.18 14.80
CA VAL A 65 -6.55 -5.60 16.03
C VAL A 65 -7.27 -6.92 15.79
N VAL A 66 -7.19 -7.82 16.77
CA VAL A 66 -8.04 -9.01 16.85
C VAL A 66 -8.61 -9.09 18.26
N LEU A 67 -9.94 -9.08 18.36
CA LEU A 67 -10.66 -9.34 19.60
C LEU A 67 -11.41 -10.66 19.47
N ARG A 68 -11.34 -11.49 20.50
CA ARG A 68 -12.14 -12.70 20.62
C ARG A 68 -13.04 -12.55 21.82
N ASP A 69 -14.33 -12.71 21.58
CA ASP A 69 -15.28 -12.80 22.68
C ASP A 69 -15.00 -14.07 23.51
N GLN A 70 -15.24 -13.98 24.81
CA GLN A 70 -15.18 -15.13 25.71
C GLN A 70 -16.48 -15.17 26.49
N LEU A 71 -17.08 -16.38 26.56
CA LEU A 71 -18.32 -16.67 27.31
C LEU A 71 -18.16 -16.39 28.80
#